data_AF-A0AAW9FNL6-F1
#
_entry.id   AF-A0AAW9FNL6-F1
#
_cell.length_a   1.000
_cell.length_b   1.000
_cell.length_c   1.000
_cell.angle_alpha   90.00
_cell.angle_beta   90.00
_cell.angle_gamma   90.00
#
_symmetry.space_group_name_H-M   'P 1'
#
loop_
_entity.id
_entity.type
_entity.pdbx_description
1 polymer ?
#
loop_
_entity_poly.entity_id
_entity_poly.type
_entity_poly.pdbx_seq_one_letter_code
_entity_poly.pdbx_strand_id
1 'polypeptide(L)'
;MHICSHGHQLAHKPQPDWADLMADEWEDLIRDIYKEKDIPEKGYHKPSVQKMAGKFADSINQIDYDSPDEELRKILKNNVWKFSVAKNHNDAKRLSNLLLDEEGKLRPWNSFKKEAERVVGDSNRYLKTEYDTIVAGAQMARLWKEVQRDKHIFPFVQFDVVMDDHTSDICRPLDKVIMSVDDPLLLIYWPPNHFNCRTTIRRLRNAEPTENISFPDIPEAFKNNVAINGEIFTSDNTYIANTPKEVFAYSEKHGERWFRFYDLQKNKEYKDVTFNMDTLGVKATHIHHNFDKKTGKYEKEVQDLFFNKGDEIILTSENPQIPGKKTDGTLNGKTFDISSILGSGKNTIKRALNHSKDKLADIAILHFPDAEAFELERLETSIRMFNGQTQYRFQKIIYIVDGKIHYYP
;
A
#
# COMPACT_ATOMS: atom_id res chain seq x y z
N MET A 1 -4.86 -39.89 -17.97
CA MET A 1 -4.46 -38.52 -18.37
C MET A 1 -4.33 -37.73 -17.07
N HIS A 2 -3.10 -37.43 -16.65
CA HIS A 2 -2.81 -36.83 -15.34
C HIS A 2 -3.38 -35.41 -15.23
N ILE A 3 -4.21 -35.18 -14.21
CA ILE A 3 -4.74 -33.86 -13.86
C ILE A 3 -3.95 -33.43 -12.61
N CYS A 4 -3.14 -32.38 -12.75
CA CYS A 4 -2.38 -31.79 -11.64
C CYS A 4 -3.34 -30.98 -10.75
N SER A 5 -3.95 -31.62 -9.75
CA SER A 5 -4.69 -30.94 -8.70
C SER A 5 -3.72 -30.41 -7.64
N HIS A 6 -3.23 -29.19 -7.80
CA HIS A 6 -2.60 -28.47 -6.70
C HIS A 6 -3.68 -27.79 -5.86
N GLY A 7 -4.47 -28.60 -5.16
CA GLY A 7 -5.31 -28.10 -4.06
C GLY A 7 -4.39 -27.75 -2.89
N HIS A 8 -4.10 -26.47 -2.70
CA HIS A 8 -3.51 -26.00 -1.45
C HIS A 8 -4.55 -26.16 -0.34
N GLN A 9 -4.49 -27.29 0.37
CA GLN A 9 -5.17 -27.43 1.65
C GLN A 9 -4.52 -26.46 2.64
N LEU A 10 -5.25 -25.39 2.99
CA LEU A 10 -4.88 -24.50 4.07
C LEU A 10 -4.97 -25.28 5.40
N ALA A 11 -3.82 -25.71 5.91
CA ALA A 11 -3.74 -26.26 7.26
C ALA A 11 -4.21 -25.21 8.28
N HIS A 12 -5.23 -25.55 9.07
CA HIS A 12 -5.70 -24.76 10.21
C HIS A 12 -4.57 -24.60 11.24
N LYS A 13 -3.82 -23.50 11.17
CA LYS A 13 -3.00 -23.03 12.29
C LYS A 13 -3.88 -22.26 13.29
N PRO A 14 -3.66 -22.40 14.62
CA PRO A 14 -4.25 -21.51 15.61
C PRO A 14 -3.77 -20.07 15.36
N GLN A 15 -4.49 -19.08 15.91
CA GLN A 15 -4.30 -17.61 15.79
C GLN A 15 -2.96 -17.16 15.16
N PRO A 16 -2.94 -16.23 14.19
CA PRO A 16 -1.71 -15.74 13.62
C PRO A 16 -0.78 -15.23 14.73
N ASP A 17 0.47 -15.73 14.73
CA ASP A 17 1.59 -15.38 15.63
C ASP A 17 1.87 -13.86 15.71
N TRP A 18 1.19 -13.04 14.90
CA TRP A 18 1.32 -11.58 14.92
C TRP A 18 0.27 -10.85 15.78
N ALA A 19 -0.75 -11.52 16.35
CA ALA A 19 -1.67 -10.86 17.28
C ALA A 19 -0.92 -10.34 18.53
N ASP A 20 0.05 -11.11 19.03
CA ASP A 20 0.95 -10.68 20.11
C ASP A 20 1.87 -9.53 19.68
N LEU A 21 2.19 -9.44 18.38
CA LEU A 21 2.97 -8.31 17.85
C LEU A 21 2.18 -7.00 17.90
N MET A 22 0.85 -7.03 17.97
CA MET A 22 0.04 -5.81 18.12
C MET A 22 -0.02 -5.29 19.56
N ALA A 23 0.45 -6.07 20.54
CA ALA A 23 0.30 -5.75 21.97
C ALA A 23 0.87 -4.38 22.35
N ASP A 24 2.11 -4.10 21.93
CA ASP A 24 2.76 -2.81 22.23
C ASP A 24 1.97 -1.63 21.64
N GLU A 25 1.52 -1.75 20.38
CA GLU A 25 0.77 -0.67 19.71
C GLU A 25 -0.60 -0.43 20.37
N TRP A 26 -1.22 -1.49 20.88
CA TRP A 26 -2.47 -1.39 21.63
C TRP A 26 -2.24 -0.76 22.99
N GLU A 27 -1.17 -1.11 23.70
CA GLU A 27 -0.85 -0.50 24.98
C GLU A 27 -0.57 1.00 24.83
N ASP A 28 0.17 1.39 23.79
CA ASP A 28 0.43 2.79 23.48
C ASP A 28 -0.86 3.54 23.14
N LEU A 29 -1.73 2.97 22.31
CA LEU A 29 -3.03 3.57 22.01
C LEU A 29 -3.90 3.77 23.27
N ILE A 30 -3.94 2.78 24.17
CA ILE A 30 -4.67 2.88 25.44
C ILE A 30 -4.10 4.02 26.29
N ARG A 31 -2.77 4.12 26.37
CA ARG A 31 -2.09 5.19 27.12
C ARG A 31 -2.39 6.56 26.53
N ASP A 32 -2.31 6.70 25.21
CA ASP A 32 -2.57 7.95 24.50
C ASP A 32 -4.00 8.42 24.68
N ILE A 33 -4.99 7.53 24.49
CA ILE A 33 -6.41 7.88 24.71
C ILE A 33 -6.64 8.32 26.15
N TYR A 34 -6.04 7.64 27.12
CA TYR A 34 -6.18 8.05 28.51
C TYR A 34 -5.48 9.37 28.81
N LYS A 35 -4.34 9.66 28.21
CA LYS A 35 -3.58 10.88 28.46
C LYS A 35 -4.26 12.09 27.82
N GLU A 36 -4.62 11.97 26.55
CA GLU A 36 -5.16 13.05 25.74
C GLU A 36 -6.69 13.21 25.91
N LYS A 37 -7.36 12.23 26.52
CA LYS A 37 -8.82 12.20 26.75
C LYS A 37 -9.66 12.28 25.49
N ASP A 38 -9.09 11.86 24.37
CA ASP A 38 -9.74 11.83 23.07
C ASP A 38 -9.10 10.75 22.18
N ILE A 39 -9.71 10.48 21.04
CA ILE A 39 -9.07 9.67 19.99
C ILE A 39 -7.86 10.43 19.40
N PRO A 40 -6.90 9.73 18.77
CA PRO A 40 -5.79 10.39 18.10
C PRO A 40 -6.26 11.48 17.12
N GLU A 41 -5.52 12.60 17.03
CA GLU A 41 -5.92 13.83 16.31
C GLU A 41 -6.43 13.60 14.87
N LYS A 42 -5.92 12.55 14.20
CA LYS A 42 -6.26 12.20 12.81
C LYS A 42 -7.28 11.08 12.69
N GLY A 43 -7.93 10.73 13.80
CA GLY A 43 -8.96 9.70 13.91
C GLY A 43 -8.44 8.28 14.08
N TYR A 44 -7.14 8.01 13.92
CA TYR A 44 -6.57 6.68 14.11
C TYR A 44 -5.13 6.73 14.63
N HIS A 45 -4.72 5.66 15.27
CA HIS A 45 -3.35 5.45 15.76
C HIS A 45 -2.47 4.94 14.62
N LYS A 46 -1.56 5.80 14.15
CA LYS A 46 -0.70 5.51 12.98
C LYS A 46 0.09 4.21 13.15
N PRO A 47 0.82 3.96 14.27
CA PRO A 47 1.59 2.73 14.44
C PRO A 47 0.76 1.45 14.38
N SER A 48 -0.40 1.42 15.06
CA SER A 48 -1.31 0.26 15.02
C SER A 48 -1.79 -0.03 13.60
N VAL A 49 -2.21 1.00 12.85
CA VAL A 49 -2.67 0.84 11.47
C VAL A 49 -1.54 0.30 10.57
N GLN A 50 -0.35 0.87 10.67
CA GLN A 50 0.81 0.44 9.89
C GLN A 50 1.15 -1.04 10.13
N LYS A 51 1.23 -1.43 11.40
CA LYS A 51 1.58 -2.82 11.78
C LYS A 51 0.53 -3.81 11.30
N MET A 52 -0.75 -3.51 11.52
CA MET A 52 -1.87 -4.34 11.09
C MET A 52 -1.95 -4.43 9.55
N ALA A 53 -1.96 -3.29 8.86
CA ALA A 53 -2.04 -3.24 7.40
C ALA A 53 -0.84 -3.94 6.73
N GLY A 54 0.34 -3.87 7.33
CA GLY A 54 1.52 -4.61 6.88
C GLY A 54 1.35 -6.11 6.91
N LYS A 55 0.89 -6.64 8.06
CA LYS A 55 0.65 -8.08 8.21
C LYS A 55 -0.45 -8.58 7.29
N PHE A 56 -1.48 -7.78 7.09
CA PHE A 56 -2.52 -8.06 6.11
C PHE A 56 -2.00 -8.01 4.67
N ALA A 57 -1.18 -7.04 4.30
CA ALA A 57 -0.61 -6.94 2.95
C ALA A 57 0.39 -8.05 2.63
N ASP A 58 1.06 -8.62 3.64
CA ASP A 58 1.94 -9.78 3.45
C ASP A 58 1.22 -11.00 2.90
N SER A 59 -0.05 -11.16 3.22
CA SER A 59 -0.85 -12.27 2.69
C SER A 59 -1.13 -12.11 1.20
N ILE A 60 -1.30 -10.87 0.72
CA ILE A 60 -1.48 -10.53 -0.69
C ILE A 60 -0.18 -10.83 -1.47
N ASN A 61 0.98 -10.56 -0.87
CA ASN A 61 2.30 -10.78 -1.50
C ASN A 61 2.71 -12.27 -1.56
N GLN A 62 2.16 -13.14 -0.72
CA GLN A 62 2.48 -14.58 -0.67
C GLN A 62 1.83 -15.40 -1.79
N ILE A 63 0.94 -14.79 -2.57
CA ILE A 63 0.27 -15.45 -3.70
C ILE A 63 1.23 -15.40 -4.90
N ASP A 64 1.80 -16.57 -5.23
CA ASP A 64 2.96 -16.88 -6.09
C ASP A 64 3.29 -15.94 -7.28
N TYR A 65 4.59 -15.84 -7.56
CA TYR A 65 5.33 -14.78 -8.29
C TYR A 65 5.04 -14.62 -9.81
N ASP A 66 4.19 -15.46 -10.40
CA ASP A 66 3.98 -15.53 -11.86
C ASP A 66 2.72 -14.83 -12.40
N SER A 67 1.99 -14.03 -11.60
CA SER A 67 0.85 -13.26 -12.11
C SER A 67 1.21 -11.78 -12.38
N PRO A 68 1.08 -11.28 -13.63
CA PRO A 68 1.30 -9.88 -13.98
C PRO A 68 0.15 -9.01 -13.48
N ASP A 69 0.14 -8.70 -12.18
CA ASP A 69 -0.86 -7.82 -11.60
C ASP A 69 -0.36 -6.99 -10.41
N GLU A 70 0.74 -6.27 -10.64
CA GLU A 70 1.23 -5.27 -9.70
C GLU A 70 0.16 -4.24 -9.35
N GLU A 71 -0.67 -3.87 -10.33
CA GLU A 71 -1.78 -2.94 -10.15
C GLU A 71 -2.87 -3.51 -9.23
N LEU A 72 -3.35 -4.73 -9.45
CA LEU A 72 -4.31 -5.37 -8.53
C LEU A 72 -3.74 -5.48 -7.12
N ARG A 73 -2.47 -5.89 -6.96
CA ARG A 73 -1.84 -5.94 -5.63
C ARG A 73 -1.84 -4.58 -4.95
N LYS A 74 -1.53 -3.50 -5.67
CA LYS A 74 -1.57 -2.13 -5.13
C LYS A 74 -2.99 -1.75 -4.70
N ILE A 75 -4.00 -2.06 -5.53
CA ILE A 75 -5.41 -1.78 -5.22
C ILE A 75 -5.85 -2.53 -3.95
N LEU A 76 -5.55 -3.83 -3.86
CA LEU A 76 -5.90 -4.64 -2.69
C LEU A 76 -5.17 -4.19 -1.42
N LYS A 77 -3.89 -3.79 -1.52
CA LYS A 77 -3.14 -3.18 -0.41
C LYS A 77 -3.83 -1.91 0.08
N ASN A 78 -4.27 -1.04 -0.83
CA ASN A 78 -5.01 0.17 -0.47
C ASN A 78 -6.36 -0.15 0.21
N ASN A 79 -7.08 -1.18 -0.26
CA ASN A 79 -8.31 -1.64 0.39
C ASN A 79 -8.06 -2.17 1.81
N VAL A 80 -6.99 -2.95 1.99
CA VAL A 80 -6.53 -3.44 3.32
C VAL A 80 -6.16 -2.29 4.25
N TRP A 81 -5.50 -1.25 3.74
CA TRP A 81 -5.18 -0.05 4.52
C TRP A 81 -6.44 0.68 4.96
N LYS A 82 -7.38 0.90 4.03
CA LYS A 82 -8.68 1.51 4.33
C LYS A 82 -9.42 0.75 5.44
N PHE A 83 -9.48 -0.58 5.33
CA PHE A 83 -10.04 -1.44 6.38
C PHE A 83 -9.30 -1.29 7.71
N SER A 84 -7.97 -1.28 7.68
CA SER A 84 -7.13 -1.17 8.88
C SER A 84 -7.35 0.15 9.62
N VAL A 85 -7.46 1.26 8.87
CA VAL A 85 -7.81 2.59 9.39
C VAL A 85 -9.19 2.57 10.01
N ALA A 86 -10.18 2.02 9.30
CA ALA A 86 -11.55 1.95 9.76
C ALA A 86 -11.68 1.16 11.07
N LYS A 87 -11.07 -0.02 11.13
CA LYS A 87 -11.06 -0.86 12.33
C LYS A 87 -10.42 -0.12 13.50
N ASN A 88 -9.24 0.45 13.31
CA ASN A 88 -8.54 1.16 14.37
C ASN A 88 -9.30 2.40 14.85
N HIS A 89 -9.92 3.17 13.95
CA HIS A 89 -10.76 4.31 14.30
C HIS A 89 -11.93 3.90 15.20
N ASN A 90 -12.64 2.83 14.82
CA ASN A 90 -13.76 2.32 15.60
C ASN A 90 -13.30 1.78 16.97
N ASP A 91 -12.18 1.09 17.04
CA ASP A 91 -11.62 0.64 18.32
C ASP A 91 -11.16 1.83 19.19
N ALA A 92 -10.52 2.84 18.62
CA ALA A 92 -10.16 4.08 19.33
C ALA A 92 -11.40 4.80 19.88
N LYS A 93 -12.49 4.85 19.11
CA LYS A 93 -13.78 5.41 19.56
C LYS A 93 -14.39 4.59 20.70
N ARG A 94 -14.37 3.25 20.60
CA ARG A 94 -14.81 2.36 21.68
C ARG A 94 -14.00 2.59 22.96
N LEU A 95 -12.68 2.72 22.83
CA LEU A 95 -11.78 3.02 23.95
C LEU A 95 -12.06 4.41 24.54
N SER A 96 -12.24 5.44 23.73
CA SER A 96 -12.57 6.80 24.20
C SER A 96 -13.89 6.83 24.99
N ASN A 97 -14.90 6.08 24.54
CA ASN A 97 -16.17 5.94 25.27
C ASN A 97 -16.04 5.27 26.64
N LEU A 98 -14.93 4.57 26.92
CA LEU A 98 -14.65 3.99 28.24
C LEU A 98 -14.00 4.99 29.20
N LEU A 99 -13.63 6.20 28.76
CA LEU A 99 -13.00 7.20 29.63
C LEU A 99 -13.90 7.58 30.81
N LEU A 100 -15.21 7.59 30.61
CA LEU A 100 -16.19 7.92 31.63
C LEU A 100 -16.84 6.66 32.23
N ASP A 101 -17.17 6.70 33.51
CA ASP A 101 -18.02 5.72 34.18
C ASP A 101 -19.51 5.98 33.93
N GLU A 102 -20.37 5.17 34.53
CA GLU A 102 -21.83 5.24 34.36
C GLU A 102 -22.40 6.55 34.93
N GLU A 103 -21.70 7.14 35.90
CA GLU A 103 -22.01 8.43 36.51
C GLU A 103 -21.43 9.63 35.73
N GLY A 104 -20.76 9.39 34.61
CA GLY A 104 -20.16 10.43 33.76
C GLY A 104 -18.84 10.99 34.32
N LYS A 105 -18.25 10.35 35.33
CA LYS A 105 -16.97 10.74 35.92
C LYS A 105 -15.81 10.02 35.21
N LEU A 106 -14.67 10.70 35.14
CA LEU A 106 -13.46 10.11 34.57
C LEU A 106 -13.01 8.87 35.37
N ARG A 107 -12.88 7.73 34.68
CA ARG A 107 -12.38 6.48 35.25
C ARG A 107 -10.91 6.63 35.70
N PRO A 108 -10.53 6.09 36.87
CA PRO A 108 -9.13 5.92 37.24
C PRO A 108 -8.39 5.01 36.26
N TRP A 109 -7.09 5.25 36.05
CA TRP A 109 -6.26 4.53 35.07
C TRP A 109 -6.42 3.01 35.13
N ASN A 110 -6.31 2.40 36.31
CA ASN A 110 -6.39 0.94 36.44
C ASN A 110 -7.78 0.39 36.04
N SER A 111 -8.86 1.13 36.32
CA SER A 111 -10.21 0.73 35.91
C SER A 111 -10.40 0.90 34.41
N PHE A 112 -9.93 2.01 33.84
CA PHE A 112 -9.96 2.25 32.41
C PHE A 112 -9.17 1.18 31.65
N LYS A 113 -7.91 0.94 32.04
CA LYS A 113 -7.02 -0.04 31.40
C LYS A 113 -7.66 -1.43 31.36
N LYS A 114 -8.27 -1.89 32.46
CA LYS A 114 -8.96 -3.18 32.52
C LYS A 114 -10.10 -3.31 31.52
N GLU A 115 -10.92 -2.27 31.35
CA GLU A 115 -12.00 -2.28 30.36
C GLU A 115 -11.46 -2.15 28.93
N ALA A 116 -10.43 -1.33 28.74
CA ALA A 116 -9.75 -1.14 27.47
C ALA A 116 -9.13 -2.45 26.95
N GLU A 117 -8.50 -3.24 27.82
CA GLU A 117 -7.94 -4.55 27.50
C GLU A 117 -9.00 -5.53 26.98
N ARG A 118 -10.26 -5.41 27.43
CA ARG A 118 -11.36 -6.22 26.88
C ARG A 118 -11.69 -5.82 25.45
N VAL A 119 -11.77 -4.52 25.16
CA VAL A 119 -12.01 -4.02 23.80
C VAL A 119 -10.90 -4.48 22.84
N VAL A 120 -9.64 -4.38 23.25
CA VAL A 120 -8.49 -4.87 22.48
C VAL A 120 -8.55 -6.39 22.32
N GLY A 121 -8.87 -7.12 23.39
CA GLY A 121 -9.05 -8.57 23.34
C GLY A 121 -10.12 -8.98 22.34
N ASP A 122 -11.23 -8.25 22.25
CA ASP A 122 -12.27 -8.48 21.24
C ASP A 122 -11.75 -8.22 19.83
N SER A 123 -11.08 -7.09 19.61
CA SER A 123 -10.49 -6.73 18.33
C SER A 123 -9.49 -7.78 17.84
N ASN A 124 -8.63 -8.27 18.75
CA ASN A 124 -7.63 -9.28 18.46
C ASN A 124 -8.23 -10.64 18.07
N ARG A 125 -9.37 -11.04 18.66
CA ARG A 125 -10.03 -12.32 18.30
C ARG A 125 -10.43 -12.41 16.83
N TYR A 126 -10.72 -11.28 16.18
CA TYR A 126 -11.15 -11.23 14.78
C TYR A 126 -9.99 -11.16 13.77
N LEU A 127 -8.76 -10.85 14.21
CA LEU A 127 -7.60 -10.64 13.30
C LEU A 127 -7.35 -11.84 12.39
N LYS A 128 -7.52 -13.07 12.90
CA LYS A 128 -7.39 -14.28 12.09
C LYS A 128 -8.42 -14.33 10.97
N THR A 129 -9.69 -14.11 11.28
CA THR A 129 -10.78 -14.17 10.29
C THR A 129 -10.64 -13.07 9.26
N GLU A 130 -10.19 -11.88 9.65
CA GLU A 130 -9.90 -10.78 8.74
C GLU A 130 -8.74 -11.13 7.81
N TYR A 131 -7.65 -11.68 8.35
CA TYR A 131 -6.51 -12.17 7.57
C TYR A 131 -6.91 -13.25 6.57
N ASP A 132 -7.66 -14.26 7.02
CA ASP A 132 -8.12 -15.36 6.16
C ASP A 132 -9.05 -14.85 5.05
N THR A 133 -9.87 -13.84 5.35
CA THR A 133 -10.73 -13.18 4.35
C THR A 133 -9.90 -12.44 3.30
N ILE A 134 -8.81 -11.78 3.71
CA ILE A 134 -7.88 -11.13 2.77
C ILE A 134 -7.20 -12.14 1.87
N VAL A 135 -6.72 -13.25 2.43
CA VAL A 135 -6.11 -14.35 1.66
C VAL A 135 -7.11 -14.87 0.63
N ALA A 136 -8.32 -15.24 1.07
CA ALA A 136 -9.35 -15.78 0.19
C ALA A 136 -9.73 -14.78 -0.91
N GLY A 137 -9.97 -13.51 -0.56
CA GLY A 137 -10.31 -12.46 -1.51
C GLY A 137 -9.21 -12.24 -2.56
N ALA A 138 -7.96 -12.17 -2.15
CA ALA A 138 -6.83 -12.00 -3.08
C ALA A 138 -6.62 -13.21 -3.99
N GLN A 139 -6.77 -14.44 -3.47
CA GLN A 139 -6.71 -15.67 -4.26
C GLN A 139 -7.83 -15.73 -5.30
N MET A 140 -9.06 -15.41 -4.89
CA MET A 140 -10.21 -15.42 -5.78
C MET A 140 -10.16 -14.28 -6.80
N ALA A 141 -9.57 -13.13 -6.46
CA ALA A 141 -9.34 -12.06 -7.40
C ALA A 141 -8.38 -12.46 -8.52
N ARG A 142 -7.30 -13.19 -8.17
CA ARG A 142 -6.39 -13.77 -9.15
C ARG A 142 -7.08 -14.83 -10.01
N LEU A 143 -7.81 -15.76 -9.38
CA LEU A 143 -8.50 -16.84 -10.07
C LEU A 143 -9.49 -16.29 -11.12
N TRP A 144 -10.19 -15.20 -10.81
CA TRP A 144 -11.05 -14.52 -11.76
C TRP A 144 -10.29 -14.10 -13.03
N LYS A 145 -9.11 -13.49 -12.88
CA LYS A 145 -8.30 -13.06 -14.04
C LYS A 145 -7.80 -14.24 -14.87
N GLU A 146 -7.41 -15.33 -14.23
CA GLU A 146 -7.05 -16.58 -14.92
C GLU A 146 -8.25 -17.17 -15.68
N VAL A 147 -9.45 -17.15 -15.08
CA VAL A 147 -10.69 -17.58 -15.71
C VAL A 147 -11.01 -16.71 -16.92
N GLN A 148 -10.95 -15.38 -16.80
CA GLN A 148 -11.23 -14.46 -17.90
C GLN A 148 -10.24 -14.61 -19.05
N ARG A 149 -8.95 -14.82 -18.76
CA ARG A 149 -7.91 -15.08 -19.78
C ARG A 149 -8.19 -16.38 -20.54
N ASP A 150 -8.56 -17.44 -19.82
CA ASP A 150 -8.64 -18.79 -20.36
C ASP A 150 -10.07 -19.16 -20.81
N LYS A 151 -11.04 -18.23 -20.78
CA LYS A 151 -12.46 -18.51 -21.04
C LYS A 151 -12.77 -19.05 -22.44
N HIS A 152 -11.92 -18.76 -23.42
CA HIS A 152 -12.00 -19.32 -24.77
C HIS A 152 -11.69 -20.84 -24.81
N ILE A 153 -11.01 -21.36 -23.79
CA ILE A 153 -10.68 -22.78 -23.62
C ILE A 153 -11.62 -23.43 -22.59
N PHE A 154 -11.95 -22.69 -21.53
CA PHE A 154 -12.79 -23.13 -20.42
C PHE A 154 -13.97 -22.15 -20.23
N PRO A 155 -15.03 -22.27 -21.05
CA PRO A 155 -16.14 -21.32 -21.04
C PRO A 155 -17.09 -21.47 -19.84
N PHE A 156 -16.90 -22.49 -19.01
CA PHE A 156 -17.73 -22.75 -17.84
C PHE A 156 -16.90 -22.78 -16.56
N VAL A 157 -17.54 -22.39 -15.46
CA VAL A 157 -17.00 -22.49 -14.12
C VAL A 157 -17.93 -23.31 -13.24
N GLN A 158 -17.37 -24.01 -12.25
CA GLN A 158 -18.11 -24.74 -11.25
C GLN A 158 -17.69 -24.27 -9.86
N PHE A 159 -18.67 -23.96 -9.01
CA PHE A 159 -18.46 -23.78 -7.58
C PHE A 159 -18.01 -25.09 -6.94
N ASP A 160 -16.89 -25.05 -6.24
CA ASP A 160 -16.30 -26.18 -5.54
C ASP A 160 -16.29 -25.86 -4.05
N VAL A 161 -17.30 -26.40 -3.36
CA VAL A 161 -17.53 -26.15 -1.94
C VAL A 161 -16.89 -27.28 -1.16
N VAL A 162 -16.11 -26.94 -0.13
CA VAL A 162 -15.65 -27.95 0.83
C VAL A 162 -16.86 -28.43 1.62
N MET A 163 -17.24 -29.70 1.44
CA MET A 163 -18.41 -30.35 2.06
C MET A 163 -17.98 -31.19 3.28
N ASP A 164 -18.00 -30.59 4.46
CA ASP A 164 -17.74 -31.21 5.76
C ASP A 164 -18.69 -30.66 6.84
N ASP A 165 -18.47 -31.02 8.10
CA ASP A 165 -19.30 -30.59 9.25
C ASP A 165 -19.16 -29.09 9.57
N HIS A 166 -18.16 -28.40 8.99
CA HIS A 166 -17.92 -26.96 9.15
C HIS A 166 -18.34 -26.16 7.91
N THR A 167 -19.05 -26.75 6.95
CA THR A 167 -19.58 -26.03 5.79
C THR A 167 -20.77 -25.18 6.19
N SER A 168 -20.68 -23.86 5.97
CA SER A 168 -21.78 -22.93 6.20
C SER A 168 -23.00 -23.26 5.35
N ASP A 169 -24.19 -23.05 5.90
CA ASP A 169 -25.47 -23.29 5.20
C ASP A 169 -25.61 -22.46 3.91
N ILE A 170 -25.00 -21.27 3.86
CA ILE A 170 -24.96 -20.45 2.64
C ILE A 170 -24.00 -20.99 1.58
N CYS A 171 -23.06 -21.87 1.90
CA CYS A 171 -22.18 -22.47 0.89
C CYS A 171 -22.78 -23.73 0.26
N ARG A 172 -23.49 -24.55 1.03
CA ARG A 172 -23.98 -25.87 0.57
C ARG A 172 -24.81 -25.81 -0.72
N PRO A 173 -25.74 -24.84 -0.92
CA PRO A 173 -26.52 -24.73 -2.15
C PRO A 173 -25.70 -24.43 -3.40
N LEU A 174 -24.48 -23.90 -3.23
CA LEU A 174 -23.59 -23.58 -4.33
C LEU A 174 -22.73 -24.79 -4.75
N ASP A 175 -22.71 -25.90 -4.01
CA ASP A 175 -21.85 -27.04 -4.37
C ASP A 175 -22.18 -27.57 -5.76
N LYS A 176 -21.15 -27.65 -6.62
CA LYS A 176 -21.23 -28.12 -8.00
C LYS A 176 -22.16 -27.31 -8.91
N VAL A 177 -22.60 -26.12 -8.49
CA VAL A 177 -23.30 -25.20 -9.40
C VAL A 177 -22.37 -24.82 -10.54
N ILE A 178 -22.82 -25.04 -11.78
CA ILE A 178 -22.07 -24.73 -13.00
C ILE A 178 -22.67 -23.47 -13.62
N MET A 179 -21.81 -22.53 -14.00
CA MET A 179 -22.20 -21.28 -14.65
C MET A 179 -21.33 -21.01 -15.89
N SER A 180 -21.88 -20.27 -16.85
CA SER A 180 -21.06 -19.66 -17.90
C SER A 180 -20.13 -18.62 -17.29
N VAL A 181 -18.90 -18.50 -17.82
CA VAL A 181 -17.92 -17.49 -17.34
C VAL A 181 -18.44 -16.06 -17.48
N ASP A 182 -19.30 -15.80 -18.46
CA ASP A 182 -19.87 -14.47 -18.73
C ASP A 182 -21.22 -14.24 -18.01
N ASP A 183 -21.63 -15.13 -17.09
CA ASP A 183 -22.86 -14.95 -16.33
C ASP A 183 -22.74 -13.78 -15.33
N PRO A 184 -23.65 -12.80 -15.36
CA PRO A 184 -23.58 -11.61 -14.50
C PRO A 184 -23.68 -11.93 -13.00
N LEU A 185 -24.24 -13.07 -12.61
CA LEU A 185 -24.30 -13.47 -11.20
C LEU A 185 -22.90 -13.73 -10.61
N LEU A 186 -21.90 -14.02 -11.44
CA LEU A 186 -20.50 -14.10 -11.01
C LEU A 186 -19.91 -12.73 -10.66
N LEU A 187 -20.62 -11.62 -10.87
CA LEU A 187 -20.22 -10.31 -10.34
C LEU A 187 -20.71 -10.11 -8.89
N ILE A 188 -21.61 -10.98 -8.41
CA ILE A 188 -22.27 -10.88 -7.10
C ILE A 188 -21.87 -12.04 -6.17
N TYR A 189 -21.80 -13.27 -6.70
CA TYR A 189 -21.57 -14.50 -5.93
C TYR A 189 -20.17 -15.08 -6.11
N TRP A 190 -19.22 -14.31 -6.65
CA TRP A 190 -17.84 -14.78 -6.76
C TRP A 190 -17.22 -14.89 -5.37
N PRO A 191 -16.72 -16.06 -4.95
CA PRO A 191 -16.17 -16.22 -3.61
C PRO A 191 -15.05 -15.22 -3.30
N PRO A 192 -14.82 -14.87 -2.01
CA PRO A 192 -15.52 -15.37 -0.83
C PRO A 192 -16.89 -14.73 -0.62
N ASN A 193 -17.89 -15.54 -0.26
CA ASN A 193 -19.28 -15.07 -0.06
C ASN A 193 -19.62 -14.76 1.41
N HIS A 194 -18.68 -14.97 2.33
CA HIS A 194 -18.77 -14.65 3.75
C HIS A 194 -17.39 -14.81 4.42
N PHE A 195 -17.28 -14.43 5.70
CA PHE A 195 -16.08 -14.66 6.51
C PHE A 195 -15.75 -16.14 6.65
N ASN A 196 -14.47 -16.52 6.51
CA ASN A 196 -14.00 -17.91 6.52
C ASN A 196 -14.65 -18.79 5.43
N CYS A 197 -15.07 -18.20 4.30
CA CYS A 197 -15.55 -18.97 3.14
C CYS A 197 -14.42 -19.83 2.57
N ARG A 198 -14.72 -21.11 2.32
CA ARG A 198 -13.77 -22.10 1.76
C ARG A 198 -14.14 -22.53 0.34
N THR A 199 -15.10 -21.86 -0.27
CA THR A 199 -15.54 -22.13 -1.65
C THR A 199 -14.49 -21.63 -2.63
N THR A 200 -14.15 -22.47 -3.61
CA THR A 200 -13.30 -22.09 -4.75
C THR A 200 -14.05 -22.34 -6.07
N ILE A 201 -13.37 -22.10 -7.19
CA ILE A 201 -13.93 -22.23 -8.53
C ILE A 201 -13.07 -23.18 -9.38
N ARG A 202 -13.71 -24.14 -10.04
CA ARG A 202 -13.10 -25.01 -11.03
C ARG A 202 -13.45 -24.54 -12.44
N ARG A 203 -12.49 -24.60 -13.35
CA ARG A 203 -12.66 -24.28 -14.77
C ARG A 203 -13.03 -25.55 -15.53
N LEU A 204 -14.07 -25.47 -16.36
CA LEU A 204 -14.59 -26.59 -17.14
C LEU A 204 -14.56 -26.26 -18.63
N ARG A 205 -14.09 -27.22 -19.44
CA ARG A 205 -14.05 -27.11 -20.91
C ARG A 205 -15.42 -27.38 -21.51
N ASN A 206 -16.06 -28.44 -21.07
CA ASN A 206 -17.36 -28.91 -21.55
C ASN A 206 -18.24 -29.14 -20.33
N ALA A 207 -19.35 -28.41 -20.25
CA ALA A 207 -20.37 -28.55 -19.21
C ALA A 207 -21.66 -27.87 -19.69
N GLU A 208 -22.76 -28.08 -18.96
CA GLU A 208 -24.00 -27.34 -19.14
C GLU A 208 -24.26 -26.51 -17.86
N PRO A 209 -24.63 -25.22 -17.97
CA PRO A 209 -25.01 -24.42 -16.82
C PRO A 209 -26.15 -25.07 -16.02
N THR A 210 -26.07 -25.00 -14.70
CA THR A 210 -27.12 -25.53 -13.84
C THR A 210 -28.38 -24.67 -13.97
N GLU A 211 -29.52 -25.29 -14.24
CA GLU A 211 -30.81 -24.60 -14.28
C GLU A 211 -31.43 -24.45 -12.88
N ASN A 212 -32.28 -23.44 -12.68
CA ASN A 212 -33.06 -23.22 -11.45
C ASN A 212 -32.21 -23.17 -10.17
N ILE A 213 -31.04 -22.52 -10.23
CA ILE A 213 -30.14 -22.36 -9.08
C ILE A 213 -30.84 -21.53 -7.98
N SER A 214 -30.95 -22.10 -6.78
CA SER A 214 -31.37 -21.36 -5.59
C SER A 214 -30.15 -20.71 -4.94
N PHE A 215 -29.92 -19.44 -5.27
CA PHE A 215 -28.83 -18.70 -4.66
C PHE A 215 -29.15 -18.37 -3.19
N PRO A 216 -28.19 -18.58 -2.27
CA PRO A 216 -28.34 -18.22 -0.87
C PRO A 216 -28.33 -16.69 -0.71
N ASP A 217 -29.01 -16.17 0.31
CA ASP A 217 -28.80 -14.77 0.70
C ASP A 217 -27.45 -14.65 1.43
N ILE A 218 -26.55 -13.86 0.85
CA ILE A 218 -25.21 -13.62 1.39
C ILE A 218 -25.14 -12.21 1.97
N PRO A 219 -24.27 -11.92 2.96
CA PRO A 219 -24.20 -10.59 3.54
C PRO A 219 -23.80 -9.54 2.48
N GLU A 220 -24.39 -8.35 2.55
CA GLU A 220 -24.19 -7.28 1.55
C GLU A 220 -22.71 -6.94 1.33
N ALA A 221 -21.92 -6.96 2.39
CA ALA A 221 -20.47 -6.72 2.34
C ALA A 221 -19.66 -7.73 1.50
N PHE A 222 -20.27 -8.85 1.10
CA PHE A 222 -19.67 -9.89 0.25
C PHE A 222 -20.35 -10.02 -1.13
N LYS A 223 -21.36 -9.20 -1.44
CA LYS A 223 -22.02 -9.18 -2.76
C LYS A 223 -21.18 -8.42 -3.78
N ASN A 224 -19.97 -8.92 -4.08
CA ASN A 224 -19.07 -8.28 -5.01
C ASN A 224 -18.17 -9.28 -5.75
N ASN A 225 -17.35 -8.76 -6.66
CA ASN A 225 -16.25 -9.51 -7.25
C ASN A 225 -14.95 -8.74 -7.01
N VAL A 226 -14.12 -9.26 -6.10
CA VAL A 226 -12.88 -8.62 -5.65
C VAL A 226 -11.95 -8.25 -6.81
N ALA A 227 -11.91 -9.04 -7.89
CA ALA A 227 -11.07 -8.75 -9.05
C ALA A 227 -11.53 -7.54 -9.88
N ILE A 228 -12.83 -7.26 -9.86
CA ILE A 228 -13.46 -6.19 -10.62
C ILE A 228 -13.54 -4.92 -9.78
N ASN A 229 -14.06 -5.05 -8.55
CA ASN A 229 -14.27 -3.93 -7.65
C ASN A 229 -12.96 -3.47 -6.98
N GLY A 230 -11.98 -4.37 -6.83
CA GLY A 230 -10.76 -4.09 -6.09
C GLY A 230 -10.94 -4.01 -4.58
N GLU A 231 -12.06 -4.52 -4.07
CA GLU A 231 -12.43 -4.44 -2.65
C GLU A 231 -12.60 -5.83 -2.05
N ILE A 232 -11.77 -6.18 -1.07
CA ILE A 232 -11.98 -7.34 -0.20
C ILE A 232 -12.99 -6.97 0.88
N PHE A 233 -12.85 -5.77 1.44
CA PHE A 233 -13.80 -5.16 2.35
C PHE A 233 -14.48 -3.99 1.63
N THR A 234 -15.77 -4.14 1.31
CA THR A 234 -16.56 -3.12 0.62
C THR A 234 -16.95 -1.97 1.53
N SER A 235 -17.56 -0.93 0.97
CA SER A 235 -18.19 0.15 1.74
C SER A 235 -19.25 -0.33 2.74
N ASP A 236 -19.88 -1.48 2.49
CA ASP A 236 -20.92 -2.05 3.36
C ASP A 236 -20.32 -2.83 4.55
N ASN A 237 -19.00 -3.00 4.60
CA ASN A 237 -18.33 -3.48 5.79
C ASN A 237 -18.60 -2.53 6.97
N THR A 238 -19.02 -3.08 8.11
CA THR A 238 -19.45 -2.30 9.27
C THR A 238 -18.39 -1.31 9.79
N TYR A 239 -17.10 -1.68 9.77
CA TYR A 239 -16.05 -0.73 10.19
C TYR A 239 -15.94 0.42 9.20
N ILE A 240 -15.96 0.13 7.90
CA ILE A 240 -15.81 1.14 6.84
C ILE A 240 -17.03 2.07 6.82
N ALA A 241 -18.24 1.52 6.88
CA ALA A 241 -19.49 2.29 6.91
C ALA A 241 -19.58 3.25 8.10
N ASN A 242 -19.03 2.86 9.26
CA ASN A 242 -19.07 3.65 10.49
C ASN A 242 -17.90 4.63 10.65
N THR A 243 -17.00 4.74 9.66
CA THR A 243 -15.84 5.63 9.70
C THR A 243 -16.09 6.89 8.87
N PRO A 244 -15.88 8.10 9.41
CA PRO A 244 -16.04 9.34 8.67
C PRO A 244 -15.12 9.44 7.44
N LYS A 245 -15.59 10.07 6.37
CA LYS A 245 -14.83 10.19 5.11
C LYS A 245 -13.54 11.00 5.27
N GLU A 246 -13.52 11.94 6.20
CA GLU A 246 -12.38 12.81 6.49
C GLU A 246 -11.20 12.00 7.04
N VAL A 247 -11.48 10.95 7.83
CA VAL A 247 -10.47 10.02 8.33
C VAL A 247 -9.81 9.28 7.17
N PHE A 248 -10.62 8.82 6.20
CA PHE A 248 -10.09 8.16 5.00
C PHE A 248 -9.25 9.10 4.14
N ALA A 249 -9.76 10.30 3.86
CA ALA A 249 -9.07 11.30 3.04
C ALA A 249 -7.68 11.64 3.59
N TYR A 250 -7.53 11.71 4.92
CA TYR A 250 -6.22 11.89 5.55
C TYR A 250 -5.32 10.65 5.42
N SER A 251 -5.91 9.45 5.48
CA SER A 251 -5.16 8.19 5.51
C SER A 251 -4.68 7.68 4.15
N GLU A 252 -5.28 8.10 3.04
CA GLU A 252 -4.97 7.55 1.70
C GLU A 252 -3.51 7.74 1.32
N LYS A 253 -3.02 9.00 1.34
CA LYS A 253 -1.61 9.31 1.05
C LYS A 253 -0.65 8.61 2.02
N HIS A 254 -1.06 8.44 3.27
CA HIS A 254 -0.27 7.73 4.27
C HIS A 254 -0.13 6.26 3.89
N GLY A 255 -1.21 5.58 3.51
CA GLY A 255 -1.17 4.18 3.08
C GLY A 255 -0.29 3.96 1.86
N GLU A 256 -0.42 4.81 0.83
CA GLU A 256 0.39 4.72 -0.38
C GLU A 256 1.90 4.85 -0.07
N ARG A 257 2.28 5.87 0.71
CA ARG A 257 3.67 6.10 1.11
C ARG A 257 4.20 5.01 2.02
N TRP A 258 3.38 4.54 2.94
CA TRP A 258 3.76 3.51 3.88
C TRP A 258 4.00 2.17 3.17
N PHE A 259 3.12 1.74 2.25
CA PHE A 259 3.37 0.53 1.48
C PHE A 259 4.58 0.65 0.56
N ARG A 260 4.82 1.84 0.00
CA ARG A 260 6.04 2.09 -0.77
C ARG A 260 7.29 1.88 0.09
N PHE A 261 7.34 2.45 1.29
CA PHE A 261 8.40 2.19 2.27
C PHE A 261 8.50 0.70 2.62
N TYR A 262 7.36 0.06 2.89
CA TYR A 262 7.29 -1.34 3.31
C TYR A 262 7.84 -2.30 2.24
N ASP A 263 7.48 -2.08 0.98
CA ASP A 263 7.97 -2.87 -0.14
C ASP A 263 9.47 -2.64 -0.37
N LEU A 264 9.96 -1.39 -0.25
CA LEU A 264 11.39 -1.07 -0.33
C LEU A 264 12.19 -1.72 0.79
N GLN A 265 11.66 -1.75 2.02
CA GLN A 265 12.32 -2.33 3.19
C GLN A 265 12.55 -3.84 3.01
N LYS A 266 11.65 -4.52 2.30
CA LYS A 266 11.76 -5.95 2.00
C LYS A 266 12.63 -6.26 0.79
N ASN A 267 12.81 -5.28 -0.10
CA ASN A 267 13.66 -5.45 -1.27
C ASN A 267 15.15 -5.32 -0.90
N LYS A 268 15.89 -6.43 -1.00
CA LYS A 268 17.33 -6.51 -0.71
C LYS A 268 18.22 -5.67 -1.64
N GLU A 269 17.68 -5.16 -2.73
CA GLU A 269 18.37 -4.24 -3.64
C GLU A 269 18.46 -2.81 -3.08
N TYR A 270 17.77 -2.50 -1.98
CA TYR A 270 17.78 -1.19 -1.34
C TYR A 270 18.34 -1.26 0.08
N LYS A 271 19.01 -0.18 0.47
CA LYS A 271 19.56 0.10 1.80
C LYS A 271 19.11 1.50 2.25
N ASP A 272 19.37 1.82 3.52
CA ASP A 272 19.05 3.13 4.12
C ASP A 272 17.56 3.51 3.97
N VAL A 273 16.69 2.50 3.93
CA VAL A 273 15.25 2.67 3.73
C VAL A 273 14.64 3.30 4.97
N THR A 274 14.07 4.49 4.83
CA THR A 274 13.53 5.27 5.95
C THR A 274 12.16 5.86 5.61
N PHE A 275 11.29 5.96 6.61
CA PHE A 275 9.97 6.59 6.52
C PHE A 275 9.81 7.66 7.59
N ASN A 276 9.29 8.84 7.22
CA ASN A 276 8.94 9.91 8.17
C ASN A 276 7.44 9.87 8.45
N MET A 277 7.04 9.59 9.70
CA MET A 277 5.64 9.44 10.09
C MET A 277 4.83 10.75 10.11
N ASP A 278 5.52 11.89 10.17
CA ASP A 278 4.88 13.20 10.25
C ASP A 278 4.66 13.78 8.85
N THR A 279 5.68 13.69 8.00
CA THR A 279 5.66 14.29 6.66
C THR A 279 5.31 13.30 5.56
N LEU A 280 5.31 11.99 5.86
CA LEU A 280 5.12 10.88 4.91
C LEU A 280 6.23 10.76 3.87
N GLY A 281 7.40 11.34 4.17
CA GLY A 281 8.59 11.21 3.34
C GLY A 281 9.10 9.77 3.30
N VAL A 282 9.56 9.33 2.14
CA VAL A 282 10.16 8.00 1.94
C VAL A 282 11.51 8.20 1.28
N LYS A 283 12.56 7.61 1.83
CA LYS A 283 13.85 7.54 1.15
C LYS A 283 14.39 6.13 1.14
N ALA A 284 15.11 5.80 0.08
CA ALA A 284 15.90 4.58 -0.03
C ALA A 284 17.04 4.80 -1.01
N THR A 285 18.09 4.00 -0.87
CA THR A 285 19.26 4.05 -1.73
C THR A 285 19.54 2.66 -2.26
N HIS A 286 19.65 2.50 -3.59
CA HIS A 286 20.01 1.22 -4.17
C HIS A 286 21.40 0.75 -3.69
N ILE A 287 21.62 -0.55 -3.49
CA ILE A 287 22.87 -1.10 -2.96
C ILE A 287 24.10 -0.74 -3.81
N HIS A 288 23.90 -0.66 -5.14
CA HIS A 288 24.89 -0.26 -6.14
C HIS A 288 24.92 1.25 -6.46
N HIS A 289 24.25 2.09 -5.68
CA HIS A 289 24.41 3.53 -5.77
C HIS A 289 25.71 3.94 -5.05
N ASN A 290 26.59 4.68 -5.73
CA ASN A 290 27.91 5.01 -5.20
C ASN A 290 28.06 6.52 -4.96
N PHE A 291 27.96 6.94 -3.70
CA PHE A 291 28.26 8.31 -3.32
C PHE A 291 29.74 8.64 -3.55
N ASP A 292 30.02 9.63 -4.39
CA ASP A 292 31.37 10.14 -4.60
C ASP A 292 31.99 10.63 -3.28
N LYS A 293 33.29 10.35 -3.07
CA LYS A 293 33.97 10.68 -1.80
C LYS A 293 34.01 12.18 -1.48
N LYS A 294 33.96 13.05 -2.50
CA LYS A 294 34.04 14.50 -2.36
C LYS A 294 32.66 15.14 -2.47
N THR A 295 31.84 14.72 -3.42
CA THR A 295 30.54 15.36 -3.70
C THR A 295 29.33 14.60 -3.16
N GLY A 296 29.47 13.35 -2.75
CA GLY A 296 28.35 12.52 -2.29
C GLY A 296 27.64 13.04 -1.03
N LYS A 297 28.28 13.93 -0.25
CA LYS A 297 27.59 14.64 0.85
C LYS A 297 26.43 15.51 0.35
N TYR A 298 26.56 16.09 -0.85
CA TYR A 298 25.55 16.98 -1.42
C TYR A 298 24.34 16.20 -1.94
N GLU A 299 24.54 15.00 -2.48
CA GLU A 299 23.43 14.12 -2.87
C GLU A 299 22.63 13.66 -1.66
N LYS A 300 23.31 13.32 -0.56
CA LYS A 300 22.65 12.98 0.72
C LYS A 300 21.87 14.16 1.28
N GLU A 301 22.45 15.35 1.27
CA GLU A 301 21.77 16.58 1.70
C GLU A 301 20.50 16.82 0.89
N VAL A 302 20.57 16.73 -0.44
CA VAL A 302 19.40 16.85 -1.31
C VAL A 302 18.36 15.77 -0.98
N GLN A 303 18.78 14.51 -0.80
CA GLN A 303 17.89 13.42 -0.41
C GLN A 303 17.16 13.72 0.91
N ASP A 304 17.90 14.18 1.93
CA ASP A 304 17.33 14.49 3.24
C ASP A 304 16.37 15.68 3.18
N LEU A 305 16.64 16.70 2.36
CA LEU A 305 15.74 17.84 2.18
C LEU A 305 14.37 17.42 1.62
N PHE A 306 14.35 16.62 0.55
CA PHE A 306 13.10 16.13 -0.02
C PHE A 306 12.38 15.15 0.91
N PHE A 307 13.13 14.25 1.55
CA PHE A 307 12.58 13.32 2.53
C PHE A 307 11.90 14.06 3.69
N ASN A 308 12.58 15.04 4.29
CA ASN A 308 12.03 15.82 5.39
C ASN A 308 10.84 16.68 4.96
N LYS A 309 10.78 17.10 3.70
CA LYS A 309 9.63 17.81 3.13
C LYS A 309 8.39 16.91 2.92
N GLY A 310 8.54 15.58 2.96
CA GLY A 310 7.44 14.63 2.74
C GLY A 310 7.36 14.06 1.31
N ASP A 311 8.42 14.23 0.53
CA ASP A 311 8.55 13.65 -0.80
C ASP A 311 9.13 12.22 -0.73
N GLU A 312 8.84 11.40 -1.75
CA GLU A 312 9.53 10.13 -1.96
C GLU A 312 10.74 10.39 -2.83
N ILE A 313 11.93 10.06 -2.33
CA ILE A 313 13.20 10.23 -3.04
C ILE A 313 14.05 8.96 -2.96
N ILE A 314 14.14 8.27 -4.09
CA ILE A 314 14.80 6.96 -4.20
C ILE A 314 16.03 7.08 -5.10
N LEU A 315 17.22 6.79 -4.58
CA LEU A 315 18.45 6.77 -5.38
C LEU A 315 18.60 5.41 -6.09
N THR A 316 18.84 5.43 -7.40
CA THR A 316 18.81 4.24 -8.28
C THR A 316 20.21 3.62 -8.46
N SER A 317 20.24 2.42 -9.06
CA SER A 317 21.48 1.68 -9.32
C SER A 317 22.38 2.38 -10.33
N GLU A 318 23.63 2.65 -9.97
CA GLU A 318 24.65 3.17 -10.91
C GLU A 318 25.50 2.06 -11.56
N ASN A 319 25.10 0.80 -11.40
CA ASN A 319 25.88 -0.34 -11.89
C ASN A 319 26.21 -0.19 -13.40
N PRO A 320 27.50 -0.09 -13.78
CA PRO A 320 27.91 0.16 -15.16
C PRO A 320 27.57 -1.00 -16.13
N GLN A 321 27.19 -2.17 -15.61
CA GLN A 321 26.76 -3.32 -16.42
C GLN A 321 25.37 -3.15 -17.04
N ILE A 322 24.56 -2.19 -16.58
CA ILE A 322 23.24 -1.91 -17.17
C ILE A 322 23.43 -0.85 -18.27
N PRO A 323 23.09 -1.14 -19.53
CA PRO A 323 23.29 -0.22 -20.66
C PRO A 323 22.54 1.12 -20.49
N GLY A 324 23.18 2.22 -20.87
CA GLY A 324 22.58 3.57 -20.91
C GLY A 324 23.09 4.52 -19.81
N LYS A 325 22.96 5.83 -20.06
CA LYS A 325 23.19 6.86 -19.03
C LYS A 325 22.04 6.79 -18.02
N LYS A 326 22.37 6.73 -16.73
CA LYS A 326 21.38 6.56 -15.67
C LYS A 326 21.15 7.85 -14.91
N THR A 327 19.90 8.12 -14.61
CA THR A 327 19.49 9.17 -13.67
C THR A 327 19.90 8.76 -12.25
N ASP A 328 20.09 9.74 -11.37
CA ASP A 328 20.56 9.50 -10.01
C ASP A 328 19.47 8.86 -9.14
N GLY A 329 18.21 9.13 -9.46
CA GLY A 329 17.09 8.57 -8.74
C GLY A 329 15.71 8.89 -9.30
N THR A 330 14.70 8.65 -8.48
CA THR A 330 13.31 9.07 -8.70
C THR A 330 12.78 9.91 -7.54
N LEU A 331 12.08 10.99 -7.88
CA LEU A 331 11.44 11.93 -6.97
C LEU A 331 9.94 11.87 -7.26
N ASN A 332 9.15 11.32 -6.33
CA ASN A 332 7.73 11.05 -6.51
C ASN A 332 7.42 10.28 -7.81
N GLY A 333 8.25 9.28 -8.12
CA GLY A 333 8.11 8.45 -9.32
C GLY A 333 8.62 9.07 -10.62
N LYS A 334 9.08 10.33 -10.62
CA LYS A 334 9.71 10.97 -11.78
C LYS A 334 11.22 10.89 -11.70
N THR A 335 11.88 10.62 -12.81
CA THR A 335 13.35 10.49 -12.82
C THR A 335 14.02 11.84 -12.55
N PHE A 336 15.11 11.86 -11.79
CA PHE A 336 15.87 13.08 -11.54
C PHE A 336 17.38 12.89 -11.70
N ASP A 337 18.07 13.99 -11.97
CA ASP A 337 19.52 14.12 -11.91
C ASP A 337 19.88 15.29 -10.98
N ILE A 338 20.81 15.05 -10.06
CA ILE A 338 21.35 16.04 -9.13
C ILE A 338 22.66 16.57 -9.70
N SER A 339 22.76 17.88 -9.79
CA SER A 339 23.97 18.58 -10.18
C SER A 339 24.39 19.56 -9.10
N SER A 340 25.52 19.28 -8.46
CA SER A 340 26.14 20.20 -7.50
C SER A 340 26.87 21.31 -8.24
N ILE A 341 26.41 22.55 -8.11
CA ILE A 341 26.97 23.74 -8.74
C ILE A 341 27.98 24.38 -7.80
N LEU A 342 29.26 24.07 -8.05
CA LEU A 342 30.39 24.67 -7.33
C LEU A 342 30.93 25.87 -8.11
N GLY A 343 30.96 27.03 -7.46
CA GLY A 343 31.54 28.28 -7.98
C GLY A 343 30.71 29.03 -9.04
N SER A 344 31.28 30.14 -9.52
CA SER A 344 30.60 31.16 -10.34
C SER A 344 30.80 31.03 -11.86
N GLY A 345 31.30 29.88 -12.35
CA GLY A 345 31.58 29.67 -13.77
C GLY A 345 30.37 29.90 -14.70
N LYS A 346 30.56 30.71 -15.75
CA LYS A 346 29.47 31.14 -16.66
C LYS A 346 28.70 30.02 -17.35
N ASN A 347 29.32 28.86 -17.59
CA ASN A 347 28.71 27.72 -18.29
C ASN A 347 28.34 26.54 -17.38
N THR A 348 28.59 26.63 -16.06
CA THR A 348 28.44 25.50 -15.14
C THR A 348 27.00 24.96 -15.10
N ILE A 349 26.02 25.85 -14.91
CA ILE A 349 24.60 25.48 -14.86
C ILE A 349 24.13 24.87 -16.19
N LYS A 350 24.50 25.48 -17.32
CA LYS A 350 24.15 24.95 -18.64
C LYS A 350 24.74 23.55 -18.89
N ARG A 351 25.98 23.30 -18.44
CA ARG A 351 26.60 21.97 -18.52
C ARG A 351 25.88 20.94 -17.67
N ALA A 352 25.49 21.32 -16.44
CA ALA A 352 24.65 20.50 -15.58
C ALA A 352 23.32 20.12 -16.25
N LEU A 353 22.60 21.11 -16.81
CA LEU A 353 21.34 20.84 -17.54
C LEU A 353 21.54 19.90 -18.74
N ASN A 354 22.64 20.06 -19.50
CA ASN A 354 22.94 19.13 -20.59
C ASN A 354 23.27 17.72 -20.10
N HIS A 355 23.95 17.59 -18.96
CA HIS A 355 24.22 16.30 -18.33
C HIS A 355 22.92 15.60 -17.90
N SER A 356 22.03 16.31 -17.20
CA SER A 356 20.72 15.79 -16.80
C SER A 356 19.86 15.40 -18.01
N LYS A 357 19.88 16.21 -19.08
CA LYS A 357 19.22 15.90 -20.36
C LYS A 357 19.76 14.62 -20.97
N ASP A 358 21.08 14.45 -21.00
CA ASP A 358 21.70 13.28 -21.62
C ASP A 358 21.36 11.98 -20.88
N LYS A 359 21.03 12.06 -19.59
CA LYS A 359 20.46 10.97 -18.78
C LYS A 359 18.94 10.83 -18.94
N LEU A 360 18.30 11.70 -19.73
CA LEU A 360 16.85 11.76 -19.95
C LEU A 360 16.04 11.98 -18.65
N ALA A 361 16.59 12.73 -17.70
CA ALA A 361 15.91 13.00 -16.43
C ALA A 361 14.70 13.91 -16.59
N ASP A 362 13.55 13.53 -16.04
CA ASP A 362 12.34 14.37 -16.01
C ASP A 362 12.57 15.66 -15.20
N ILE A 363 13.38 15.56 -14.14
CA ILE A 363 13.64 16.64 -13.18
C ILE A 363 15.14 16.92 -13.12
N ALA A 364 15.52 18.18 -13.34
CA ALA A 364 16.88 18.65 -13.06
C ALA A 364 16.93 19.29 -11.67
N ILE A 365 17.76 18.77 -10.76
CA ILE A 365 17.97 19.33 -9.42
C ILE A 365 19.34 20.00 -9.37
N LEU A 366 19.35 21.33 -9.33
CA LEU A 366 20.55 22.15 -9.26
C LEU A 366 20.82 22.52 -7.80
N HIS A 367 21.75 21.83 -7.16
CA HIS A 367 22.11 22.11 -5.77
C HIS A 367 23.26 23.12 -5.73
N PHE A 368 23.11 24.21 -5.00
CA PHE A 368 24.13 25.24 -4.75
C PHE A 368 24.58 25.14 -3.28
N PRO A 369 25.62 24.36 -2.97
CA PRO A 369 26.08 24.20 -1.59
C PRO A 369 26.65 25.48 -0.98
N ASP A 370 27.12 26.40 -1.83
CA ASP A 370 27.56 27.73 -1.46
C ASP A 370 26.54 28.74 -1.98
N ALA A 371 25.78 29.33 -1.05
CA ALA A 371 24.73 30.30 -1.37
C ALA A 371 25.30 31.61 -1.93
N GLU A 372 26.56 31.97 -1.62
CA GLU A 372 27.19 33.18 -2.15
C GLU A 372 27.50 33.04 -3.65
N ALA A 373 27.62 31.80 -4.15
CA ALA A 373 27.83 31.51 -5.57
C ALA A 373 26.52 31.49 -6.39
N PHE A 374 25.36 31.65 -5.75
CA PHE A 374 24.06 31.65 -6.41
C PHE A 374 23.63 33.06 -6.85
N GLU A 375 23.24 33.17 -8.11
CA GLU A 375 22.64 34.37 -8.69
C GLU A 375 21.45 33.96 -9.55
N LEU A 376 20.26 34.51 -9.28
CA LEU A 376 19.03 34.15 -10.00
C LEU A 376 19.13 34.49 -11.50
N GLU A 377 19.68 35.66 -11.84
CA GLU A 377 19.86 36.08 -13.24
C GLU A 377 20.77 35.12 -14.02
N ARG A 378 21.81 34.59 -13.36
CA ARG A 378 22.72 33.59 -13.93
C ARG A 378 22.00 32.27 -14.19
N LEU A 379 21.14 31.84 -13.26
CA LEU A 379 20.29 30.65 -13.42
C LEU A 379 19.35 30.82 -14.62
N GLU A 380 18.58 31.91 -14.65
CA GLU A 380 17.62 32.22 -15.72
C GLU A 380 18.29 32.30 -17.09
N THR A 381 19.42 33.01 -17.18
CA THR A 381 20.19 33.12 -18.42
C THR A 381 20.70 31.76 -18.88
N SER A 382 21.19 30.92 -17.96
CA SER A 382 21.65 29.57 -18.29
C SER A 382 20.51 28.68 -18.80
N ILE A 383 19.33 28.76 -18.21
CA ILE A 383 18.12 28.02 -18.63
C ILE A 383 17.65 28.51 -20.00
N ARG A 384 17.60 29.83 -20.25
CA ARG A 384 17.27 30.40 -21.57
C ARG A 384 18.23 29.90 -22.64
N MET A 385 19.54 29.91 -22.35
CA MET A 385 20.56 29.40 -23.27
C MET A 385 20.39 27.90 -23.53
N PHE A 386 20.11 27.09 -22.50
CA PHE A 386 19.84 25.66 -22.67
C PHE A 386 18.61 25.44 -23.55
N ASN A 387 17.49 26.09 -23.25
CA ASN A 387 16.24 25.97 -24.00
C ASN A 387 16.36 26.42 -25.46
N GLY A 388 17.25 27.38 -25.76
CA GLY A 388 17.56 27.80 -27.12
C GLY A 388 18.42 26.81 -27.91
N GLN A 389 19.12 25.87 -27.24
CA GLN A 389 20.03 24.91 -27.87
C GLN A 389 19.43 23.51 -28.08
N THR A 390 18.32 23.18 -27.41
CA THR A 390 17.70 21.87 -27.49
C THR A 390 16.18 21.97 -27.47
N GLN A 391 15.50 20.95 -28.01
CA GLN A 391 14.05 20.79 -27.87
C GLN A 391 13.66 20.06 -26.58
N TYR A 392 14.62 19.47 -25.86
CA TYR A 392 14.35 18.78 -24.61
C TYR A 392 13.87 19.76 -23.54
N ARG A 393 12.81 19.40 -22.82
CA ARG A 393 12.25 20.19 -21.73
C ARG A 393 12.10 19.29 -20.51
N PHE A 394 12.68 19.71 -19.40
CA PHE A 394 12.44 19.09 -18.10
C PHE A 394 10.98 19.32 -17.71
N GLN A 395 10.36 18.34 -17.05
CA GLN A 395 9.07 18.53 -16.40
C GLN A 395 9.17 19.55 -15.27
N LYS A 396 10.29 19.54 -14.54
CA LYS A 396 10.62 20.52 -13.50
C LYS A 396 12.11 20.81 -13.46
N ILE A 397 12.46 22.07 -13.24
CA ILE A 397 13.81 22.46 -12.82
C ILE A 397 13.69 22.93 -11.37
N ILE A 398 14.43 22.28 -10.48
CA ILE A 398 14.48 22.58 -9.05
C ILE A 398 15.87 23.12 -8.75
N TYR A 399 15.95 24.18 -7.95
CA TYR A 399 17.23 24.64 -7.41
C TYR A 399 17.19 24.68 -5.89
N ILE A 400 18.31 24.33 -5.27
CA ILE A 400 18.46 24.30 -3.81
C ILE A 400 19.56 25.26 -3.42
N VAL A 401 19.22 26.24 -2.59
CA VAL A 401 20.13 27.30 -2.10
C VAL A 401 19.84 27.47 -0.61
N ASP A 402 20.89 27.55 0.22
CA ASP A 402 20.74 27.76 1.68
C ASP A 402 19.79 26.72 2.32
N GLY A 403 19.92 25.45 1.90
CA GLY A 403 19.07 24.34 2.37
C GLY A 403 17.59 24.44 2.00
N LYS A 404 17.18 25.37 1.12
CA LYS A 404 15.78 25.57 0.72
C LYS A 404 15.54 25.09 -0.69
N ILE A 405 14.43 24.38 -0.89
CA ILE A 405 13.99 23.87 -2.19
C ILE A 405 13.17 24.95 -2.90
N HIS A 406 13.58 25.32 -4.11
CA HIS A 406 12.88 26.28 -4.96
C HIS A 406 12.55 25.66 -6.32
N TYR A 407 11.37 26.01 -6.84
CA TYR A 407 10.90 25.55 -8.14
C TYR A 407 11.07 26.67 -9.16
N TYR A 408 11.77 26.40 -10.25
CA TYR A 408 11.83 27.33 -11.37
C TYR A 408 10.47 27.30 -12.11
N PRO A 409 9.89 28.48 -12.40
CA PRO A 409 8.55 28.60 -12.98
C PRO A 409 8.40 28.07 -14.41
#